data_AF-E2BG29-F1
#
_entry.id   AF-E2BG29-F1
#
_cell.length_a   1.000
_cell.length_b   1.000
_cell.length_c   1.000
_cell.angle_alpha   90.00
_cell.angle_beta   90.00
_cell.angle_gamma   90.00
#
_symmetry.space_group_name_H-M   'P 1'
#
loop_
_entity.id
_entity.type
_entity.pdbx_description
1 polymer ?
#
loop_
_entity_poly.entity_id
_entity_poly.type
_entity_poly.pdbx_seq_one_letter_code
_entity_poly.pdbx_strand_id
1 'polypeptide(L)'
;EIYIPEYQFCGPRTRLVKRLARGDQGINSLDAACREYDIAYSRNNNLTDRHAMDKILAVKARKRITSKDSTLGERAFAAAVWAAIN
;
A
#
# COMPACT_ATOMS: atom_id res chain seq x y z
N GLU A 1 -5.08 -4.01 10.98
CA GLU A 1 -3.80 -3.72 10.29
C GLU A 1 -3.16 -5.06 9.95
N ILE A 2 -2.96 -5.37 8.66
CA ILE A 2 -2.48 -6.70 8.22
C ILE A 2 -0.95 -6.64 8.14
N TYR A 3 -0.23 -7.33 9.04
CA TYR A 3 1.23 -7.46 8.94
C TYR A 3 1.57 -8.59 7.96
N ILE A 4 2.25 -8.23 6.86
CA ILE A 4 2.65 -9.18 5.82
C ILE A 4 4.18 -9.28 5.84
N PRO A 5 4.77 -10.45 6.19
CA PRO A 5 6.21 -10.59 6.37
C PRO A 5 7.05 -10.25 5.13
N GLU A 6 6.49 -10.46 3.94
CA GLU A 6 7.21 -10.29 2.66
C GLU A 6 7.13 -8.86 2.11
N TYR A 7 6.15 -8.05 2.55
CA TYR A 7 5.94 -6.71 2.01
C TYR A 7 6.66 -5.65 2.84
N GLN A 8 7.35 -4.74 2.13
CA GLN A 8 8.11 -3.69 2.78
C GLN A 8 7.25 -2.50 3.18
N PHE A 9 6.05 -2.30 2.66
CA PHE A 9 5.23 -1.13 2.95
C PHE A 9 3.77 -1.50 3.18
N CYS A 10 3.25 -2.55 2.56
CA CYS A 10 1.90 -3.02 2.86
C CYS A 10 1.85 -3.71 4.24
N GLY A 11 1.54 -2.93 5.27
CA GLY A 11 1.35 -3.38 6.65
C GLY A 11 1.41 -2.23 7.66
N PRO A 12 1.63 -2.52 8.95
CA PRO A 12 1.68 -1.47 9.97
C PRO A 12 2.73 -0.41 9.67
N ARG A 13 2.32 0.86 9.67
CA ARG A 13 3.14 2.03 9.28
C ARG A 13 4.33 2.31 10.23
N THR A 14 4.59 1.42 11.17
CA THR A 14 5.55 1.52 12.28
C THR A 14 7.01 1.63 11.83
N ARG A 15 7.34 1.37 10.56
CA ARG A 15 8.73 1.36 10.06
C ARG A 15 8.97 2.26 8.84
N LEU A 16 8.02 3.12 8.46
CA LEU A 16 8.11 3.96 7.26
C LEU A 16 9.43 4.76 7.20
N VAL A 17 9.76 5.50 8.25
CA VAL A 17 10.97 6.34 8.30
C VAL A 17 12.24 5.52 8.11
N LYS A 18 12.35 4.36 8.77
CA LYS A 18 13.52 3.48 8.66
C LYS A 18 13.68 2.90 7.26
N ARG A 19 12.57 2.49 6.63
CA ARG A 19 12.54 1.93 5.27
C ARG A 19 12.90 2.97 4.22
N LEU A 20 12.42 4.21 4.39
CA LEU A 20 12.78 5.33 3.52
C LEU A 20 14.26 5.72 3.67
N ALA A 21 14.79 5.76 4.89
CA ALA A 21 16.20 6.07 5.13
C ALA A 21 17.15 5.02 4.55
N ARG A 22 16.72 3.75 4.49
CA ARG A 22 17.46 2.66 3.85
C ARG A 22 17.41 2.72 2.31
N GLY A 23 16.44 3.43 1.74
CA GLY A 23 16.25 3.54 0.29
C GLY A 23 15.32 2.48 -0.31
N ASP A 24 14.51 1.79 0.50
CA ASP A 24 13.59 0.77 0.00
C ASP A 24 12.54 1.39 -0.96
N GLN A 25 12.31 0.74 -2.10
CA GLN A 25 11.35 1.20 -3.11
C GLN A 25 10.03 0.42 -3.12
N GLY A 26 9.98 -0.77 -2.50
CA GLY A 26 8.89 -1.72 -2.55
C GLY A 26 9.23 -2.90 -3.47
N ILE A 27 8.83 -4.11 -3.09
CA ILE A 27 9.21 -5.35 -3.81
C ILE A 27 8.40 -5.60 -5.10
N ASN A 28 7.24 -4.97 -5.22
CA ASN A 28 6.38 -5.02 -6.39
C ASN A 28 5.52 -3.76 -6.48
N SER A 29 4.70 -3.66 -7.53
CA SER A 29 3.86 -2.50 -7.79
C SER A 29 2.83 -2.25 -6.68
N LEU A 30 2.28 -3.29 -6.04
CA LEU A 30 1.41 -3.12 -4.88
C LEU A 30 2.18 -2.51 -3.70
N ASP A 31 3.38 -3.01 -3.42
CA ASP A 31 4.20 -2.54 -2.30
C ASP A 31 4.67 -1.08 -2.51
N ALA A 32 5.01 -0.72 -3.75
CA ALA A 32 5.28 0.67 -4.13
C ALA A 32 4.05 1.57 -3.93
N ALA A 33 2.84 1.08 -4.26
CA ALA A 33 1.61 1.84 -3.99
C ALA A 33 1.36 2.04 -2.49
N CYS A 34 1.64 1.04 -1.66
CA CYS A 34 1.58 1.15 -0.20
C CYS A 34 2.61 2.17 0.33
N ARG A 35 3.83 2.20 -0.24
CA ARG A 35 4.85 3.20 0.10
C ARG A 35 4.39 4.62 -0.15
N GLU A 36 3.85 4.88 -1.35
CA GLU A 36 3.33 6.20 -1.71
C GLU A 36 2.18 6.62 -0.79
N TYR A 37 1.28 5.69 -0.49
CA TYR A 37 0.16 5.93 0.43
C TYR A 37 0.67 6.28 1.84
N ASP A 38 1.61 5.52 2.37
CA ASP A 38 2.17 5.77 3.71
C ASP A 38 2.91 7.11 3.79
N ILE A 39 3.66 7.49 2.75
CA ILE A 39 4.30 8.82 2.66
C ILE A 39 3.23 9.91 2.65
N ALA A 40 2.22 9.80 1.77
CA ALA A 40 1.16 10.79 1.65
C ALA A 40 0.36 10.94 2.95
N TYR A 41 0.02 9.81 3.58
CA TYR A 41 -0.70 9.80 4.85
C TYR A 41 0.13 10.41 5.98
N SER A 42 1.46 10.16 6.02
CA SER A 42 2.34 10.77 7.03
C SER A 42 2.41 12.30 6.94
N ARG A 43 2.17 12.86 5.74
CA ARG A 43 2.20 14.31 5.49
C ARG A 43 0.82 14.96 5.67
N ASN A 44 -0.25 14.18 5.77
CA ASN A 44 -1.61 14.69 5.76
C ASN A 44 -2.42 14.33 7.01
N ASN A 45 -2.81 15.38 7.74
CA ASN A 45 -3.65 15.27 8.94
C ASN A 45 -5.13 15.56 8.68
N ASN A 46 -5.50 16.00 7.48
CA ASN A 46 -6.89 16.31 7.16
C ASN A 46 -7.67 15.05 6.75
N LEU A 47 -8.88 14.90 7.29
CA LEU A 47 -9.76 13.76 7.04
C LEU A 47 -10.18 13.67 5.57
N THR A 48 -10.49 14.80 4.93
CA THR A 48 -10.91 14.85 3.53
C THR A 48 -9.85 14.29 2.60
N ASP A 49 -8.60 14.65 2.85
CA ASP A 49 -7.48 14.21 2.01
C ASP A 49 -7.15 12.73 2.25
N ARG A 50 -7.33 12.24 3.49
CA ARG A 50 -7.19 10.80 3.79
C ARG A 50 -8.19 9.96 2.99
N HIS A 51 -9.45 10.37 2.91
CA HIS A 51 -10.42 9.68 2.07
C HIS A 51 -10.08 9.72 0.57
N ALA A 52 -9.48 10.80 0.08
CA ALA A 52 -9.00 10.84 -1.29
C ALA A 52 -7.84 9.85 -1.51
N MET A 53 -6.92 9.74 -0.54
CA MET A 53 -5.81 8.78 -0.57
C MET A 53 -6.30 7.34 -0.52
N ASP A 54 -7.28 7.04 0.33
CA ASP A 54 -7.92 5.74 0.46
C ASP A 54 -8.53 5.31 -0.88
N LYS A 55 -9.27 6.21 -1.55
CA LYS A 55 -9.81 5.95 -2.90
C LYS A 55 -8.72 5.64 -3.91
N ILE A 56 -7.63 6.41 -3.90
CA ILE A 56 -6.51 6.20 -4.83
C ILE A 56 -5.84 4.84 -4.57
N LEU A 57 -5.59 4.48 -3.30
CA LEU A 57 -5.00 3.20 -2.95
C LEU A 57 -5.93 2.04 -3.31
N ALA A 58 -7.23 2.17 -3.08
CA ALA A 58 -8.23 1.19 -3.48
C ALA A 58 -8.24 0.98 -5.01
N VAL A 59 -8.17 2.05 -5.81
CA VAL A 59 -8.08 1.92 -7.28
C VAL A 59 -6.79 1.20 -7.71
N LYS A 60 -5.64 1.53 -7.10
CA LYS A 60 -4.36 0.87 -7.40
C LYS A 60 -4.39 -0.61 -7.02
N ALA A 61 -4.90 -0.93 -5.83
CA ALA A 61 -5.06 -2.30 -5.36
C ALA A 61 -5.99 -3.09 -6.30
N ARG A 62 -7.15 -2.55 -6.66
CA ARG A 62 -8.09 -3.19 -7.59
C ARG A 62 -7.48 -3.48 -8.95
N LYS A 63 -6.64 -2.58 -9.49
CA LYS A 63 -5.88 -2.84 -10.72
C LYS A 63 -4.91 -4.02 -10.56
N ARG A 64 -4.22 -4.13 -9.42
CA ARG A 64 -3.31 -5.27 -9.17
C ARG A 64 -4.07 -6.59 -9.04
N ILE A 65 -5.29 -6.60 -8.50
CA ILE A 65 -6.16 -7.80 -8.45
C ILE A 65 -6.45 -8.32 -9.86
N THR A 66 -6.74 -7.45 -10.83
CA THR A 66 -7.12 -7.88 -12.19
C THR A 66 -5.93 -8.00 -13.15
N SER A 67 -4.76 -7.46 -12.80
CA SER A 67 -3.56 -7.47 -13.65
C SER A 67 -3.07 -8.89 -13.98
N LYS A 68 -2.56 -9.06 -15.20
CA LYS A 68 -1.98 -10.33 -15.68
C LYS A 68 -0.52 -10.52 -15.27
N ASP A 69 0.19 -9.43 -15.02
CA ASP A 69 1.59 -9.40 -14.57
C ASP A 69 1.73 -9.53 -13.04
N SER A 70 0.63 -9.46 -12.29
CA SER A 70 0.63 -9.69 -10.85
C SER A 70 0.72 -11.17 -10.54
N THR A 71 1.57 -11.54 -9.58
CA THR A 71 1.61 -12.91 -9.05
C THR A 71 0.32 -13.23 -8.28
N LEU A 72 0.00 -14.52 -8.09
CA LEU A 72 -1.15 -14.93 -7.28
C LEU A 72 -1.09 -14.34 -5.85
N GLY A 73 0.11 -14.31 -5.25
CA GLY A 73 0.34 -13.69 -3.96
C GLY A 73 0.03 -12.19 -3.98
N GLU A 74 0.56 -11.45 -4.96
CA GLU A 74 0.29 -10.02 -5.07
C GLU A 74 -1.19 -9.71 -5.28
N ARG A 75 -1.91 -10.53 -6.05
CA ARG A 75 -3.37 -10.38 -6.26
C ARG A 75 -4.14 -10.62 -4.97
N ALA A 76 -3.78 -11.64 -4.21
CA ALA A 76 -4.40 -11.93 -2.91
C ALA A 76 -4.16 -10.79 -1.91
N PHE A 77 -2.93 -10.27 -1.83
CA PHE A 77 -2.63 -9.12 -0.97
C PHE A 77 -3.32 -7.84 -1.44
N ALA A 78 -3.40 -7.61 -2.75
CA ALA A 78 -4.12 -6.47 -3.29
C ALA A 78 -5.62 -6.54 -2.94
N ALA A 79 -6.21 -7.73 -2.93
CA ALA A 79 -7.59 -7.93 -2.49
C ALA A 79 -7.77 -7.63 -1.00
N ALA A 80 -6.84 -8.08 -0.15
CA ALA A 80 -6.86 -7.78 1.28
C ALA A 80 -6.72 -6.27 1.57
N VAL A 81 -5.79 -5.59 0.86
CA VAL A 81 -5.62 -4.13 0.96
C VAL A 81 -6.88 -3.40 0.49
N TRP A 82 -7.45 -3.80 -0.65
CA TRP A 82 -8.68 -3.20 -1.18
C TRP A 82 -9.86 -3.35 -0.21
N ALA A 83 -10.04 -4.52 0.39
CA ALA A 83 -11.10 -4.79 1.34
C ALA A 83 -10.92 -4.06 2.69
N ALA A 84 -9.68 -3.76 3.09
CA ALA A 84 -9.41 -3.03 4.34
C ALA A 84 -9.68 -1.52 4.25
N ILE A 85 -9.73 -0.98 3.03
CA ILE A 85 -9.89 0.46 2.76
C ILE A 85 -11.35 0.79 2.37
N ASN A 86 -12.12 -0.21 1.95
CA ASN A 86 -13.50 -0.07 1.48
C ASN A 86 -14.54 -0.51 2.50
#